data_AF-A0A3N5GZ89-F1
#
_entry.id   AF-A0A3N5GZ89-F1
#
_cell.length_a   1.000
_cell.length_b   1.000
_cell.length_c   1.000
_cell.angle_alpha   90.00
_cell.angle_beta   90.00
_cell.angle_gamma   90.00
#
_symmetry.space_group_name_H-M   'P 1'
#
loop_
_entity.id
_entity.type
_entity.pdbx_description
1 polymer ?
#
loop_
_entity_poly.entity_id
_entity_poly.type
_entity_poly.pdbx_seq_one_letter_code
_entity_poly.pdbx_strand_id
1 'polypeptide(L)'
;MTETQRRRLARMHVDHVGSLLRPESLKEAFRAFGAGRLPRDALEAVQDAAIRAVIARQEEAGLPIVSDGEYRRLNWQVSFSEVAGWDLWGGSWKGFLKNPDLLLPGEKPLSRGEDAVVSFRAPATARLALTRNFLLAEYRFAASVARTPVKAMLMGPDRVAQMCAGGFEPLRFVPLDQLAISPQCGFASGIGGNFLTEDEQWRKLDAMMKVARTVWG
;
A
#
# COMPACT_ATOMS: atom_id res chain seq x y z
N MET A 1 -14.98 13.07 -11.73
CA MET A 1 -15.57 13.21 -10.38
C MET A 1 -16.60 14.34 -10.43
N THR A 2 -17.81 14.11 -9.94
CA THR A 2 -18.89 15.12 -9.95
C THR A 2 -18.64 16.20 -8.90
N GLU A 3 -19.32 17.34 -9.05
CA GLU A 3 -19.25 18.44 -8.09
C GLU A 3 -19.75 18.04 -6.69
N THR A 4 -20.80 17.21 -6.64
CA THR A 4 -21.31 16.60 -5.41
C THR A 4 -20.25 15.72 -4.73
N GLN A 5 -19.51 14.92 -5.50
CA GLN A 5 -18.43 14.09 -4.96
C GLN A 5 -17.29 14.96 -4.38
N ARG A 6 -16.90 16.05 -5.05
CA ARG A 6 -15.89 16.99 -4.54
C ARG A 6 -16.29 17.61 -3.20
N ARG A 7 -17.53 18.09 -3.07
CA ARG A 7 -18.02 18.67 -1.80
C ARG A 7 -18.11 17.64 -0.68
N ARG A 8 -18.43 16.38 -1.02
CA ARG A 8 -18.43 15.28 -0.06
C ARG A 8 -17.03 14.97 0.47
N LEU A 9 -16.03 14.91 -0.41
CA LEU A 9 -14.63 14.71 -0.02
C LEU A 9 -14.09 15.88 0.83
N ALA A 10 -14.46 17.12 0.50
CA ALA A 10 -14.03 18.30 1.26
C ALA A 10 -14.53 18.35 2.72
N ARG A 11 -15.50 17.52 3.08
CA ARG A 11 -16.09 17.41 4.42
C ARG A 11 -15.83 16.07 5.08
N MET A 12 -14.89 15.29 4.54
CA MET A 12 -14.52 14.00 5.11
C MET A 12 -13.69 14.17 6.38
N HIS A 13 -14.12 13.48 7.44
CA HIS A 13 -13.41 13.44 8.72
C HIS A 13 -13.04 12.01 9.15
N VAL A 14 -13.38 11.00 8.35
CA VAL A 14 -13.16 9.58 8.67
C VAL A 14 -12.62 8.85 7.44
N ASP A 15 -11.51 8.14 7.62
CA ASP A 15 -10.92 7.19 6.69
C ASP A 15 -10.06 6.17 7.47
N HIS A 16 -9.69 5.06 6.85
CA HIS A 16 -8.66 4.12 7.32
C HIS A 16 -7.39 4.23 6.46
N VAL A 17 -6.40 3.34 6.59
CA VAL A 17 -5.19 3.42 5.74
C VAL A 17 -5.45 2.83 4.36
N GLY A 18 -5.83 1.55 4.28
CA GLY A 18 -6.12 0.90 3.01
C GLY A 18 -6.35 -0.60 3.16
N SER A 19 -5.32 -1.34 3.58
CA SER A 19 -5.42 -2.78 3.82
C SER A 19 -6.49 -3.16 4.84
N LEU A 20 -7.15 -4.29 4.57
CA LEU A 20 -8.15 -4.91 5.44
C LEU A 20 -7.83 -6.41 5.60
N LEU A 21 -8.39 -7.03 6.64
CA LEU A 21 -8.21 -8.47 6.87
C LEU A 21 -8.83 -9.25 5.70
N ARG A 22 -8.05 -10.19 5.14
CA ARG A 22 -8.50 -11.04 4.03
C ARG A 22 -9.36 -12.18 4.57
N PRO A 23 -10.50 -12.51 3.93
CA PRO A 23 -11.27 -13.71 4.27
C PRO A 23 -10.45 -14.97 3.99
N GLU A 24 -10.74 -16.06 4.69
CA GLU A 24 -9.96 -17.30 4.56
C GLU A 24 -9.99 -17.87 3.14
N SER A 25 -11.14 -17.78 2.46
CA SER A 25 -11.29 -18.17 1.05
C SER A 25 -10.29 -17.47 0.12
N LEU A 26 -10.00 -16.20 0.37
CA LEU A 26 -9.01 -15.46 -0.40
C LEU A 26 -7.57 -15.94 -0.09
N LYS A 27 -7.27 -16.19 1.19
CA LYS A 27 -5.95 -16.72 1.58
C LYS A 27 -5.70 -18.10 0.98
N GLU A 28 -6.70 -18.99 1.00
CA GLU A 28 -6.64 -20.30 0.37
C GLU A 28 -6.41 -20.20 -1.14
N ALA A 29 -7.09 -19.27 -1.82
CA ALA A 29 -6.87 -19.04 -3.24
C ALA A 29 -5.43 -18.59 -3.56
N PHE A 30 -4.85 -17.69 -2.75
CA PHE A 30 -3.44 -17.31 -2.89
C PHE A 30 -2.50 -18.50 -2.69
N ARG A 31 -2.73 -19.33 -1.66
CA ARG A 31 -1.93 -20.55 -1.41
C ARG A 31 -2.07 -21.56 -2.55
N ALA A 32 -3.27 -21.76 -3.09
CA ALA A 32 -3.53 -22.68 -4.18
C ALA A 32 -2.89 -22.20 -5.50
N PHE A 33 -3.02 -20.91 -5.82
CA PHE A 33 -2.39 -20.32 -7.00
C PHE A 33 -0.87 -20.38 -6.91
N GLY A 34 -0.29 -19.98 -5.77
CA GLY A 34 1.16 -20.04 -5.57
C GLY A 34 1.73 -21.46 -5.68
N ALA A 35 0.93 -22.48 -5.34
CA ALA A 35 1.29 -23.88 -5.49
C ALA A 35 0.93 -24.49 -6.88
N GLY A 36 0.50 -23.67 -7.84
CA GLY A 36 0.14 -24.11 -9.19
C GLY A 36 -1.15 -24.94 -9.29
N ARG A 37 -1.99 -24.94 -8.23
CA ARG A 37 -3.26 -25.69 -8.16
C ARG A 37 -4.49 -24.87 -8.55
N LEU A 38 -4.33 -23.57 -8.76
CA LEU A 38 -5.39 -22.66 -9.15
C LEU A 38 -4.89 -21.81 -10.32
N PRO A 39 -5.62 -21.74 -11.45
CA PRO A 39 -5.24 -20.86 -12.55
C PRO A 39 -5.47 -19.39 -12.18
N ARG A 40 -4.85 -18.47 -12.95
CA ARG A 40 -4.87 -17.02 -12.67
C ARG A 40 -6.27 -16.43 -12.68
N ASP A 41 -7.08 -16.79 -13.66
CA ASP A 41 -8.46 -16.34 -13.81
C ASP A 41 -9.33 -16.76 -12.62
N ALA A 42 -9.12 -17.97 -12.08
CA ALA A 42 -9.81 -18.42 -10.89
C ALA A 42 -9.36 -17.66 -9.62
N LEU A 43 -8.06 -17.33 -9.49
CA LEU A 43 -7.60 -16.43 -8.41
C LEU A 43 -8.24 -15.04 -8.54
N GLU A 44 -8.25 -14.48 -9.76
CA GLU A 44 -8.84 -13.17 -10.03
C GLU A 44 -10.34 -13.16 -9.71
N ALA A 45 -11.09 -14.22 -10.02
CA ALA A 45 -12.50 -14.35 -9.66
C ALA A 45 -12.74 -14.33 -8.14
N VAL A 46 -11.90 -15.04 -7.36
CA VAL A 46 -11.99 -15.02 -5.89
C VAL A 46 -11.64 -13.64 -5.33
N GLN A 47 -10.62 -12.98 -5.90
CA GLN A 47 -10.27 -11.61 -5.54
C GLN A 47 -11.41 -10.63 -5.83
N ASP A 48 -12.01 -10.71 -7.02
CA ASP A 48 -13.13 -9.86 -7.43
C ASP A 48 -14.32 -10.00 -6.48
N ALA A 49 -14.67 -11.23 -6.12
CA ALA A 49 -15.75 -11.52 -5.17
C ALA A 49 -15.45 -10.93 -3.79
N ALA A 50 -14.23 -11.13 -3.28
CA ALA A 50 -13.81 -10.60 -1.98
C ALA A 50 -13.78 -9.05 -1.97
N ILE A 51 -13.31 -8.42 -3.05
CA ILE A 51 -13.27 -6.96 -3.20
C ILE A 51 -14.70 -6.37 -3.23
N ARG A 52 -15.63 -6.99 -3.96
CA ARG A 52 -17.04 -6.58 -3.95
C ARG A 52 -17.62 -6.63 -2.54
N ALA A 53 -17.36 -7.72 -1.81
CA ALA A 53 -17.85 -7.90 -0.45
C ALA A 53 -17.27 -6.87 0.52
N VAL A 54 -15.96 -6.60 0.47
CA VAL A 54 -15.31 -5.65 1.37
C VAL A 54 -15.71 -4.20 1.08
N ILE A 55 -15.90 -3.84 -0.19
CA ILE A 55 -16.43 -2.52 -0.58
C ILE A 55 -17.86 -2.35 -0.08
N ALA A 56 -18.74 -3.34 -0.32
CA ALA A 56 -20.12 -3.29 0.16
C ALA A 56 -20.17 -3.12 1.69
N ARG A 57 -19.32 -3.85 2.43
CA ARG A 57 -19.24 -3.74 3.89
C ARG A 57 -18.81 -2.35 4.37
N GLN A 58 -17.86 -1.72 3.69
CA GLN A 58 -17.42 -0.35 4.00
C GLN A 58 -18.54 0.67 3.71
N GLU A 59 -19.29 0.48 2.64
CA GLU A 59 -20.43 1.33 2.29
C GLU A 59 -21.60 1.18 3.28
N GLU A 60 -21.91 -0.04 3.70
CA GLU A 60 -22.89 -0.32 4.77
C GLU A 60 -22.51 0.35 6.09
N ALA A 61 -21.21 0.39 6.40
CA ALA A 61 -20.68 1.09 7.57
C ALA A 61 -20.74 2.63 7.43
N GLY A 62 -21.13 3.15 6.27
CA GLY A 62 -21.25 4.58 6.02
C GLY A 62 -19.91 5.30 5.79
N LEU A 63 -18.83 4.56 5.45
CA LEU A 63 -17.55 5.20 5.17
C LEU A 63 -17.66 6.15 3.97
N PRO A 64 -17.10 7.38 4.07
CA PRO A 64 -17.23 8.38 3.01
C PRO A 64 -16.22 8.20 1.86
N ILE A 65 -15.20 7.37 2.07
CA ILE A 65 -14.28 6.82 1.06
C ILE A 65 -14.04 5.34 1.38
N VAL A 66 -13.84 4.52 0.36
CA VAL A 66 -13.60 3.08 0.52
C VAL A 66 -12.30 2.64 -0.17
N SER A 67 -11.72 1.54 0.27
CA SER A 67 -10.62 0.86 -0.43
C SER A 67 -11.04 -0.54 -0.91
N ASP A 68 -10.23 -1.16 -1.76
CA ASP A 68 -10.37 -2.58 -2.13
C ASP A 68 -9.76 -3.55 -1.09
N GLY A 69 -9.34 -3.03 0.07
CA GLY A 69 -8.66 -3.78 1.11
C GLY A 69 -7.25 -4.26 0.74
N GLU A 70 -6.70 -3.85 -0.41
CA GLU A 70 -5.45 -4.37 -0.99
C GLU A 70 -5.50 -5.90 -1.25
N TYR A 71 -6.70 -6.42 -1.54
CA TYR A 71 -6.96 -7.87 -1.62
C TYR A 71 -6.27 -8.60 -2.78
N ARG A 72 -5.74 -7.89 -3.79
CA ARG A 72 -4.92 -8.52 -4.85
C ARG A 72 -3.44 -8.64 -4.49
N ARG A 73 -3.03 -8.06 -3.38
CA ARG A 73 -1.63 -7.94 -2.98
C ARG A 73 -1.24 -9.02 -1.99
N LEU A 74 -0.01 -9.52 -2.10
CA LEU A 74 0.60 -10.42 -1.11
C LEU A 74 1.03 -9.66 0.16
N ASN A 75 1.50 -8.42 -0.02
CA ASN A 75 1.97 -7.52 1.03
C ASN A 75 1.85 -6.06 0.56
N TRP A 76 2.15 -5.09 1.42
CA TRP A 76 2.07 -3.66 1.05
C TRP A 76 3.13 -3.28 -0.01
N GLN A 77 4.20 -4.06 -0.15
CA GLN A 77 5.33 -3.72 -1.01
C GLN A 77 5.00 -3.89 -2.50
N VAL A 78 4.11 -4.82 -2.85
CA VAL A 78 3.82 -5.19 -4.25
C VAL A 78 2.97 -4.18 -5.04
N SER A 79 2.90 -2.91 -4.62
CA SER A 79 2.25 -1.82 -5.38
C SER A 79 2.82 -1.65 -6.79
N PHE A 80 4.08 -2.06 -7.01
CA PHE A 80 4.82 -2.02 -8.27
C PHE A 80 5.29 -3.41 -8.75
N SER A 81 4.52 -4.45 -8.44
CA SER A 81 4.89 -5.84 -8.73
C SER A 81 5.10 -6.14 -10.23
N GLU A 82 4.33 -5.51 -11.12
CA GLU A 82 4.42 -5.74 -12.56
C GLU A 82 5.26 -4.63 -13.24
N VAL A 83 6.56 -4.61 -12.94
CA VAL A 83 7.56 -3.66 -13.45
C VAL A 83 8.78 -4.40 -13.99
N ALA A 84 9.26 -4.04 -15.18
CA ALA A 84 10.52 -4.53 -15.74
C ALA A 84 11.70 -3.86 -15.02
N GLY A 85 12.80 -4.61 -14.85
CA GLY A 85 13.98 -4.12 -14.14
C GLY A 85 13.89 -4.22 -12.62
N TRP A 86 12.85 -4.85 -12.06
CA TRP A 86 12.70 -5.10 -10.63
C TRP A 86 11.96 -6.41 -10.36
N ASP A 87 12.65 -7.46 -9.88
CA ASP A 87 12.01 -8.75 -9.54
C ASP A 87 11.30 -8.69 -8.17
N LEU A 88 10.39 -7.74 -8.03
CA LEU A 88 9.58 -7.61 -6.83
C LEU A 88 8.51 -8.70 -6.76
N TRP A 89 7.91 -9.06 -7.89
CA TRP A 89 6.82 -10.03 -7.94
C TRP A 89 7.29 -11.46 -7.70
N GLY A 90 8.29 -11.93 -8.45
CA GLY A 90 8.81 -13.29 -8.28
C GLY A 90 9.40 -13.50 -6.89
N GLY A 91 10.15 -12.51 -6.38
CA GLY A 91 10.64 -12.50 -5.00
C GLY A 91 9.52 -12.57 -3.95
N SER A 92 8.46 -11.77 -4.11
CA SER A 92 7.33 -11.76 -3.17
C SER A 92 6.58 -13.08 -3.13
N TRP A 93 6.37 -13.74 -4.26
CA TRP A 93 5.74 -15.07 -4.30
C TRP A 93 6.59 -16.14 -3.63
N LYS A 94 7.91 -16.15 -3.88
CA LYS A 94 8.84 -17.06 -3.19
C LYS A 94 8.81 -16.85 -1.68
N GLY A 95 8.79 -15.59 -1.24
CA GLY A 95 8.66 -15.22 0.17
C GLY A 95 7.34 -15.70 0.77
N PHE A 96 6.21 -15.41 0.12
CA PHE A 96 4.88 -15.85 0.54
C PHE A 96 4.77 -17.38 0.65
N LEU A 97 5.27 -18.14 -0.32
CA LEU A 97 5.21 -19.60 -0.26
C LEU A 97 6.03 -20.19 0.89
N LYS A 98 7.13 -19.52 1.28
CA LYS A 98 7.95 -19.93 2.42
C LYS A 98 7.33 -19.52 3.76
N ASN A 99 6.66 -18.38 3.81
CA ASN A 99 6.02 -17.82 5.01
C ASN A 99 4.69 -17.11 4.65
N PRO A 100 3.59 -17.86 4.50
CA PRO A 100 2.31 -17.31 4.04
C PRO A 100 1.70 -16.28 4.97
N ASP A 101 2.00 -16.37 6.27
CA ASP A 101 1.48 -15.48 7.29
C ASP A 101 2.35 -14.22 7.46
N LEU A 102 3.52 -14.18 6.82
CA LEU A 102 4.50 -13.10 6.90
C LEU A 102 4.92 -12.75 8.33
N LEU A 103 4.88 -13.72 9.25
CA LEU A 103 5.28 -13.56 10.65
C LEU A 103 6.74 -13.95 10.84
N LEU A 104 7.53 -13.09 11.48
CA LEU A 104 8.89 -13.44 11.89
C LEU A 104 8.87 -14.31 13.16
N PRO A 105 9.90 -15.17 13.36
CA PRO A 105 10.02 -15.93 14.60
C PRO A 105 10.00 -15.02 15.84
N GLY A 106 9.05 -15.25 16.75
CA GLY A 106 8.91 -14.47 17.98
C GLY A 106 8.11 -13.18 17.84
N GLU A 107 7.61 -12.85 16.65
CA GLU A 107 6.71 -11.71 16.44
C GLU A 107 5.39 -11.93 17.20
N LYS A 108 4.99 -10.92 17.99
CA LYS A 108 3.76 -10.95 18.78
C LYS A 108 2.84 -9.81 18.34
N PRO A 109 1.51 -10.01 18.39
CA PRO A 109 0.57 -8.90 18.22
C PRO A 109 0.95 -7.74 19.16
N LEU A 110 0.85 -6.51 18.65
CA LEU A 110 1.15 -5.28 19.38
C LEU A 110 2.63 -5.11 19.80
N SER A 111 3.56 -5.83 19.18
CA SER A 111 5.00 -5.60 19.34
C SER A 111 5.59 -4.85 18.13
N ARG A 112 6.67 -4.09 18.35
CA ARG A 112 7.39 -3.42 17.26
C ARG A 112 8.23 -4.47 16.52
N GLY A 113 7.81 -4.81 15.30
CA GLY A 113 8.59 -5.65 14.39
C GLY A 113 9.85 -4.95 13.87
N GLU A 114 10.67 -5.69 13.13
CA GLU A 114 11.82 -5.14 12.41
C GLU A 114 11.38 -4.13 11.33
N ASP A 115 12.30 -3.26 10.89
CA ASP A 115 12.00 -2.34 9.80
C ASP A 115 11.66 -3.13 8.52
N ALA A 116 10.50 -2.85 7.93
CA ALA A 116 10.00 -3.57 6.78
C ALA A 116 10.87 -3.43 5.51
N VAL A 117 11.78 -2.45 5.47
CA VAL A 117 12.82 -2.32 4.42
C VAL A 117 14.06 -3.17 4.71
N VAL A 118 14.26 -3.59 5.96
CA VAL A 118 15.31 -4.54 6.32
C VAL A 118 14.86 -5.98 6.05
N SER A 119 13.58 -6.28 6.23
CA SER A 119 13.05 -7.64 6.07
C SER A 119 12.94 -8.12 4.61
N PHE A 120 12.81 -7.21 3.63
CA PHE A 120 12.80 -7.57 2.21
C PHE A 120 13.30 -6.42 1.31
N ARG A 121 14.39 -6.68 0.58
CA ARG A 121 14.91 -5.80 -0.50
C ARG A 121 15.04 -6.60 -1.78
N ALA A 122 14.65 -5.98 -2.89
CA ALA A 122 14.85 -6.52 -4.23
C ALA A 122 15.60 -5.43 -5.02
N PRO A 123 16.86 -5.65 -5.42
CA PRO A 123 17.59 -4.64 -6.17
C PRO A 123 16.96 -4.43 -7.55
N ALA A 124 17.03 -3.20 -8.07
CA ALA A 124 16.72 -2.96 -9.46
C ALA A 124 17.84 -3.54 -10.33
N THR A 125 17.48 -4.33 -11.34
CA THR A 125 18.42 -4.97 -12.29
C THR A 125 18.54 -4.20 -13.60
N ALA A 126 17.62 -3.27 -13.85
CA ALA A 126 17.62 -2.37 -15.00
C ALA A 126 16.75 -1.14 -14.71
N ARG A 127 16.67 -0.22 -15.66
CA ARG A 127 15.73 0.90 -15.59
C ARG A 127 14.30 0.40 -15.47
N LEU A 128 13.57 0.94 -14.49
CA LEU A 128 12.19 0.56 -14.22
C LEU A 128 11.27 1.00 -15.37
N ALA A 129 10.45 0.06 -15.85
CA ALA A 129 9.39 0.33 -16.82
C ALA A 129 8.13 -0.45 -16.46
N LEU A 130 6.97 0.20 -16.48
CA LEU A 130 5.68 -0.48 -16.26
C LEU A 130 5.47 -1.52 -17.37
N THR A 131 5.38 -2.79 -17.00
CA THR A 131 4.92 -3.84 -17.94
C THR A 131 3.40 -3.90 -17.93
N ARG A 132 2.79 -3.71 -16.77
CA ARG A 132 1.35 -3.53 -16.59
C ARG A 132 1.09 -2.49 -15.52
N ASN A 133 0.09 -1.63 -15.74
CA ASN A 133 -0.37 -0.73 -14.69
C ASN A 133 -1.33 -1.47 -13.74
N PHE A 134 -0.75 -2.33 -12.89
CA PHE A 134 -1.46 -3.16 -11.93
C PHE A 134 -2.35 -2.32 -10.99
N LEU A 135 -1.80 -1.24 -10.43
CA LEU A 135 -2.54 -0.30 -9.56
C LEU A 135 -3.77 0.29 -10.25
N LEU A 136 -3.63 0.71 -11.51
CA LEU A 136 -4.75 1.27 -12.26
C LEU A 136 -5.84 0.22 -12.53
N ALA A 137 -5.46 -1.05 -12.74
CA ALA A 137 -6.41 -2.14 -12.90
C ALA A 137 -7.18 -2.40 -11.59
N GLU A 138 -6.49 -2.43 -10.45
CA GLU A 138 -7.10 -2.53 -9.11
C GLU A 138 -8.10 -1.38 -8.89
N TYR A 139 -7.65 -0.14 -9.10
CA TYR A 139 -8.47 1.06 -8.93
C TYR A 139 -9.70 1.05 -9.84
N ARG A 140 -9.53 0.72 -11.13
CA ARG A 140 -10.64 0.68 -12.10
C ARG A 140 -11.69 -0.34 -11.69
N PHE A 141 -11.27 -1.52 -11.26
CA PHE A 141 -12.21 -2.54 -10.78
C PHE A 141 -12.96 -2.06 -9.54
N ALA A 142 -12.24 -1.59 -8.51
CA ALA A 142 -12.85 -1.10 -7.28
C ALA A 142 -13.82 0.07 -7.54
N ALA A 143 -13.41 1.04 -8.35
CA ALA A 143 -14.25 2.17 -8.75
C ALA A 143 -15.48 1.75 -9.58
N SER A 144 -15.41 0.65 -10.32
CA SER A 144 -16.55 0.13 -11.09
C SER A 144 -17.63 -0.54 -10.25
N VAL A 145 -17.30 -0.97 -9.02
CA VAL A 145 -18.22 -1.69 -8.13
C VAL A 145 -18.66 -0.85 -6.93
N ALA A 146 -17.95 0.23 -6.62
CA ALA A 146 -18.26 1.15 -5.53
C ALA A 146 -19.25 2.25 -5.96
N ARG A 147 -20.16 2.59 -5.06
CA ARG A 147 -21.02 3.78 -5.08
C ARG A 147 -20.36 4.96 -4.37
N THR A 148 -19.46 4.67 -3.44
CA THR A 148 -18.67 5.66 -2.70
C THR A 148 -17.31 5.90 -3.40
N PRO A 149 -16.72 7.11 -3.32
CA PRO A 149 -15.37 7.35 -3.82
C PRO A 149 -14.37 6.29 -3.33
N VAL A 150 -13.51 5.83 -4.22
CA VAL A 150 -12.48 4.84 -3.94
C VAL A 150 -11.12 5.53 -3.84
N LYS A 151 -10.29 5.09 -2.90
CA LYS A 151 -8.87 5.44 -2.82
C LYS A 151 -7.97 4.28 -3.23
N ALA A 152 -6.89 4.60 -3.93
CA ALA A 152 -5.85 3.66 -4.31
C ALA A 152 -4.64 3.77 -3.37
N MET A 153 -4.05 2.63 -3.01
CA MET A 153 -2.86 2.60 -2.15
C MET A 153 -1.60 2.46 -3.00
N LEU A 154 -0.72 3.45 -2.94
CA LEU A 154 0.52 3.45 -3.70
C LEU A 154 1.72 3.57 -2.76
N MET A 155 2.71 2.70 -2.95
CA MET A 155 4.00 2.85 -2.30
C MET A 155 4.67 4.17 -2.71
N GLY A 156 5.13 4.94 -1.73
CA GLY A 156 5.85 6.18 -1.97
C GLY A 156 7.18 5.96 -2.73
N PRO A 157 7.60 6.92 -3.56
CA PRO A 157 8.82 6.81 -4.37
C PRO A 157 10.09 6.62 -3.52
N ASP A 158 10.16 7.21 -2.33
CA ASP A 158 11.28 6.98 -1.40
C ASP A 158 11.40 5.53 -0.95
N ARG A 159 10.27 4.85 -0.72
CA ARG A 159 10.28 3.42 -0.35
C ARG A 159 10.69 2.55 -1.53
N VAL A 160 10.25 2.88 -2.75
CA VAL A 160 10.75 2.24 -3.98
C VAL A 160 12.27 2.41 -4.03
N ALA A 161 12.78 3.61 -3.79
CA ALA A 161 14.21 3.88 -3.85
C ALA A 161 15.03 3.11 -2.81
N GLN A 162 14.55 3.07 -1.57
CA GLN A 162 15.18 2.31 -0.50
C GLN A 162 15.21 0.80 -0.76
N MET A 163 14.19 0.25 -1.42
CA MET A 163 14.12 -1.16 -1.76
C MET A 163 15.00 -1.55 -2.95
N CYS A 164 15.16 -0.66 -3.93
CA CYS A 164 15.93 -0.92 -5.16
C CYS A 164 17.45 -0.89 -4.98
N ALA A 165 17.98 -0.38 -3.85
CA ALA A 165 19.41 -0.36 -3.51
C ALA A 165 20.35 -0.07 -4.70
N GLY A 166 20.12 1.06 -5.36
CA GLY A 166 20.92 1.59 -6.45
C GLY A 166 20.42 3.00 -6.78
N GLY A 167 21.32 3.97 -6.90
CA GLY A 167 20.98 5.39 -7.04
C GLY A 167 19.92 5.68 -8.10
N PHE A 168 18.97 6.56 -7.78
CA PHE A 168 17.95 7.03 -8.69
C PHE A 168 18.43 8.26 -9.43
N GLU A 169 18.34 8.23 -10.76
CA GLU A 169 18.20 9.44 -11.56
C GLU A 169 16.72 9.87 -11.51
N PRO A 170 16.40 11.15 -11.25
CA PRO A 170 15.03 11.59 -11.02
C PRO A 170 14.18 11.48 -12.30
N LEU A 171 13.06 10.77 -12.22
CA LEU A 171 12.00 10.78 -13.24
C LEU A 171 10.92 11.82 -12.91
N ARG A 172 10.43 12.49 -13.97
CA ARG A 172 9.70 13.76 -13.95
C ARG A 172 8.28 13.70 -13.34
N PHE A 173 8.08 14.60 -12.38
CA PHE A 173 6.92 15.43 -11.97
C PHE A 173 5.49 14.83 -11.91
N VAL A 174 5.04 14.60 -10.67
CA VAL A 174 3.64 14.79 -10.27
C VAL A 174 3.41 16.30 -10.07
N PRO A 175 2.25 16.87 -10.41
CA PRO A 175 1.95 18.28 -10.13
C PRO A 175 2.23 18.60 -8.65
N LEU A 176 3.02 19.64 -8.41
CA LEU A 176 3.53 19.99 -7.10
C LEU A 176 2.40 20.34 -6.12
N ASP A 177 1.29 20.87 -6.65
CA ASP A 177 0.04 21.17 -5.93
C ASP A 177 -0.76 19.91 -5.51
N GLN A 178 -0.38 18.72 -5.98
CA GLN A 178 -1.00 17.44 -5.63
C GLN A 178 -0.19 16.60 -4.65
N LEU A 179 0.93 17.13 -4.13
CA LEU A 179 1.83 16.43 -3.23
C LEU A 179 1.76 17.02 -1.81
N ALA A 180 1.95 16.17 -0.80
CA ALA A 180 2.12 16.57 0.60
C ALA A 180 3.12 15.63 1.29
N ILE A 181 3.83 16.14 2.30
CA ILE A 181 4.79 15.36 3.10
C ILE A 181 4.15 15.04 4.45
N SER A 182 4.18 13.77 4.83
CA SER A 182 3.70 13.27 6.12
C SER A 182 4.61 12.15 6.63
N PRO A 183 4.82 12.00 7.94
CA PRO A 183 5.53 10.84 8.48
C PRO A 183 4.68 9.57 8.28
N GLN A 184 5.34 8.42 8.11
CA GLN A 184 4.68 7.13 7.91
C GLN A 184 3.82 6.70 9.13
N CYS A 185 4.23 7.11 10.33
CA CYS A 185 3.49 6.90 11.58
C CYS A 185 3.29 8.25 12.28
N GLY A 186 2.22 8.40 13.07
CA GLY A 186 2.07 9.54 13.98
C GLY A 186 3.14 9.53 15.10
N PHE A 187 3.23 10.61 15.89
CA PHE A 187 4.18 10.69 17.01
C PHE A 187 3.66 10.03 18.30
N ALA A 188 2.35 9.82 18.40
CA ALA A 188 1.71 9.13 19.50
C ALA A 188 0.49 8.35 18.99
N SER A 189 0.39 7.07 19.36
CA SER A 189 -0.78 6.22 19.10
C SER A 189 -1.65 5.98 20.35
N GLY A 190 -1.25 6.59 21.49
CA GLY A 190 -1.88 6.53 22.80
C GLY A 190 -1.13 7.44 23.79
N ILE A 191 -1.59 7.55 25.06
CA ILE A 191 -1.02 8.50 26.05
C ILE A 191 0.47 8.25 26.36
N GLY A 192 0.98 7.04 26.12
CA GLY A 192 2.39 6.69 26.29
C GLY A 192 3.32 7.12 25.15
N GLY A 193 2.80 7.70 24.06
CA GLY A 193 3.59 8.08 22.89
C GLY A 193 4.14 6.88 22.09
N ASN A 194 4.87 7.16 21.03
CA ASN A 194 5.71 6.16 20.35
C ASN A 194 7.14 6.19 20.94
N PHE A 195 7.99 5.22 20.62
CA PHE A 195 9.40 5.19 21.05
C PHE A 195 10.25 6.28 20.36
N LEU A 196 10.04 7.52 20.77
CA LEU A 196 10.86 8.67 20.43
C LEU A 196 10.81 9.70 21.56
N THR A 197 11.87 10.49 21.71
CA THR A 197 11.84 11.65 22.60
C THR A 197 11.09 12.82 21.96
N GLU A 198 10.70 13.80 22.77
CA GLU A 198 10.13 15.04 22.25
C GLU A 198 11.10 15.77 21.30
N ASP A 199 12.40 15.77 21.61
CA ASP A 199 13.43 16.34 20.71
C ASP A 199 13.51 15.60 19.38
N GLU A 200 13.32 14.28 19.37
CA GLU A 200 13.25 13.49 18.13
C GLU A 200 12.01 13.80 17.31
N GLN A 201 10.87 14.08 17.96
CA GLN A 201 9.66 14.55 17.31
C GLN A 201 9.92 15.87 16.59
N TRP A 202 10.47 16.86 17.31
CA TRP A 202 10.73 18.18 16.74
C TRP A 202 11.78 18.13 15.64
N ARG A 203 12.86 17.35 15.78
CA ARG A 203 13.83 17.16 14.70
C ARG A 203 13.23 16.51 13.44
N LYS A 204 12.27 15.60 13.61
CA LYS A 204 11.53 15.01 12.47
C LYS A 204 10.64 16.04 11.80
N LEU A 205 9.95 16.88 12.56
CA LEU A 205 9.16 17.99 12.02
C LEU A 205 10.03 19.02 11.31
N ASP A 206 11.18 19.39 11.88
CA ASP A 206 12.14 20.29 11.24
C ASP A 206 12.68 19.72 9.93
N ALA A 207 12.99 18.42 9.89
CA ALA A 207 13.39 17.75 8.67
C ALA A 207 12.27 17.78 7.61
N MET A 208 11.02 17.52 8.00
CA MET A 208 9.88 17.62 7.10
C MET A 208 9.71 19.05 6.57
N MET A 209 9.79 20.07 7.44
CA MET A 209 9.67 21.48 7.05
C MET A 209 10.83 21.96 6.18
N LYS A 210 12.05 21.45 6.41
CA LYS A 210 13.21 21.70 5.56
C LYS A 210 12.99 21.14 4.16
N VAL A 211 12.51 19.90 4.06
CA VAL A 211 12.18 19.29 2.76
C VAL A 211 11.02 20.04 2.10
N ALA A 212 9.97 20.38 2.84
CA ALA A 212 8.84 21.14 2.31
C ALA A 212 9.28 22.49 1.72
N ARG A 213 10.09 23.27 2.44
CA ARG A 213 10.67 24.53 1.90
C ARG A 213 11.53 24.29 0.67
N THR A 214 12.33 23.23 0.66
CA THR A 214 13.18 22.89 -0.50
C THR A 214 12.34 22.54 -1.73
N VAL A 215 11.17 21.93 -1.53
CA VAL A 215 10.32 21.41 -2.61
C VAL A 215 9.28 22.43 -3.09
N TRP A 216 8.68 23.24 -2.20
CA TRP A 216 7.60 24.19 -2.52
C TRP A 216 7.96 25.68 -2.41
N GLY A 217 9.08 26.05 -1.80
CA GLY A 217 9.44 27.45 -1.48
C GLY A 217 9.00 27.86 -0.08
#